data_AF-A0A368Z5C4-F1
#
_entry.id   AF-A0A368Z5C4-F1
#
_cell.length_a   1.000
_cell.length_b   1.000
_cell.length_c   1.000
_cell.angle_alpha   90.00
_cell.angle_beta   90.00
_cell.angle_gamma   90.00
#
_symmetry.space_group_name_H-M   'P 1'
#
loop_
_entity.id
_entity.type
_entity.pdbx_description
1 polymer ?
#
loop_
_entity_poly.entity_id
_entity_poly.type
_entity_poly.pdbx_seq_one_letter_code
_entity_poly.pdbx_strand_id
1 'polypeptide(L)'
;MLFRENPKAFMDIIRNHDAGARLNNLKAFEDLILCEVIRHGIFRKPEDLSNLKSVYDRFLKRTPIDDRKRIYAAVVELVGFLGGATAVAFNPFMLLDTDLGIVSTATIDYASLGELIDGDPMTRPRDIVNMITNGTPRNPAAVVGGLLSLGDPRVCALVAPIRHHLQESEIETVSKVYTGITYKCVVDFYLDWLQDLRSDEGIFGHVAAGLYRLGNSRIAPSIVDGLRPFPFNDSAAQSSVRAIEPSHFAESISPRLYALEANERAPKVIPHVIMAFGLTPKSSPESWMMKG
;
A
#
# COMPACT_ATOMS: atom_id res chain seq x y z
N MET A 1 -4.58 -26.68 5.67
CA MET A 1 -3.73 -26.22 4.54
C MET A 1 -2.52 -27.12 4.54
N LEU A 2 -2.28 -27.81 3.42
CA LEU A 2 -1.25 -28.85 3.33
C LEU A 2 0.13 -28.34 3.76
N PHE A 3 0.47 -27.10 3.45
CA PHE A 3 1.73 -26.49 3.88
C PHE A 3 1.94 -26.57 5.40
N ARG A 4 0.91 -26.29 6.22
CA ARG A 4 1.03 -26.30 7.68
C ARG A 4 1.01 -27.72 8.27
N GLU A 5 0.29 -28.62 7.62
CA GLU A 5 0.14 -30.01 8.06
C GLU A 5 1.37 -30.86 7.68
N ASN A 6 1.94 -30.63 6.49
CA ASN A 6 3.10 -31.33 5.97
C ASN A 6 3.92 -30.44 5.01
N PRO A 7 4.78 -29.54 5.54
CA PRO A 7 5.56 -28.60 4.74
C PRO A 7 6.44 -29.27 3.69
N LYS A 8 7.04 -30.42 4.03
CA LYS A 8 7.93 -31.15 3.13
C LYS A 8 7.17 -31.65 1.89
N ALA A 9 6.04 -32.33 2.09
CA ALA A 9 5.22 -32.81 0.99
C ALA A 9 4.72 -31.65 0.11
N PHE A 10 4.36 -30.53 0.72
CA PHE A 10 3.96 -29.33 -0.02
C PHE A 10 5.09 -28.78 -0.89
N MET A 11 6.33 -28.71 -0.37
CA MET A 11 7.49 -28.26 -1.14
C MET A 11 7.87 -29.22 -2.27
N ASP A 12 7.68 -30.52 -2.08
CA ASP A 12 7.89 -31.52 -3.15
C ASP A 12 6.88 -31.32 -4.29
N ILE A 13 5.62 -31.01 -3.97
CA ILE A 13 4.59 -30.66 -4.96
C ILE A 13 4.95 -29.36 -5.69
N ILE A 14 5.39 -28.32 -4.96
CA ILE A 14 5.82 -27.04 -5.55
C ILE A 14 6.93 -27.25 -6.58
N ARG A 15 7.84 -28.20 -6.39
CA ARG A 15 8.95 -28.45 -7.33
C ARG A 15 8.55 -29.28 -8.55
N ASN A 16 7.39 -29.92 -8.53
CA ASN A 16 6.95 -30.76 -9.65
C ASN A 16 6.53 -29.90 -10.86
N HIS A 17 7.14 -30.13 -12.02
CA HIS A 17 6.83 -29.37 -13.24
C HIS A 17 5.53 -29.82 -13.93
N ASP A 18 5.02 -31.02 -13.65
CA ASP A 18 3.76 -31.53 -14.20
C ASP A 18 2.56 -30.90 -13.46
N ALA A 19 1.78 -30.08 -14.18
CA ALA A 19 0.61 -29.40 -13.64
C ALA A 19 -0.53 -30.36 -13.25
N GLY A 20 -0.73 -31.45 -13.99
CA GLY A 20 -1.72 -32.46 -13.68
C GLY A 20 -1.36 -33.23 -12.41
N ALA A 21 -0.08 -33.57 -12.25
CA ALA A 21 0.43 -34.18 -11.03
C ALA A 21 0.24 -33.28 -9.82
N ARG A 22 0.53 -31.96 -9.94
CA ARG A 22 0.28 -31.02 -8.83
C ARG A 22 -1.21 -30.93 -8.48
N LEU A 23 -2.08 -30.79 -9.48
CA LEU A 23 -3.53 -30.72 -9.28
C LEU A 23 -4.06 -31.97 -8.56
N ASN A 24 -3.60 -33.16 -8.94
CA ASN A 24 -4.05 -34.42 -8.34
C ASN A 24 -3.58 -34.62 -6.89
N ASN A 25 -2.45 -34.02 -6.52
CA ASN A 25 -1.89 -34.10 -5.16
C ASN A 25 -2.44 -33.04 -4.21
N LEU A 26 -3.12 -32.00 -4.71
CA LEU A 26 -3.70 -30.93 -3.91
C LEU A 26 -5.22 -31.10 -3.83
N LYS A 27 -5.72 -31.38 -2.63
CA LYS A 27 -7.14 -31.72 -2.41
C LYS A 27 -8.02 -30.48 -2.28
N ALA A 28 -7.49 -29.41 -1.71
CA ALA A 28 -8.19 -28.14 -1.51
C ALA A 28 -7.80 -27.14 -2.61
N PHE A 29 -8.76 -26.35 -3.06
CA PHE A 29 -8.51 -25.32 -4.08
C PHE A 29 -7.57 -24.23 -3.55
N GLU A 30 -7.66 -23.91 -2.26
CA GLU A 30 -6.79 -22.98 -1.56
C GLU A 30 -5.34 -23.43 -1.56
N ASP A 31 -5.09 -24.74 -1.38
CA ASP A 31 -3.72 -25.29 -1.45
C ASP A 31 -3.17 -25.24 -2.88
N LEU A 32 -4.02 -25.37 -3.91
CA LEU A 32 -3.65 -25.14 -5.31
C LEU A 32 -3.25 -23.69 -5.56
N ILE A 33 -4.04 -22.72 -5.07
CA ILE A 33 -3.71 -21.30 -5.20
C ILE A 33 -2.40 -20.99 -4.50
N LEU A 34 -2.23 -21.43 -3.25
CA LEU A 34 -0.99 -21.26 -2.50
C LEU A 34 0.20 -21.84 -3.26
N CYS A 35 0.07 -23.06 -3.80
CA CYS A 35 1.12 -23.72 -4.57
C CYS A 35 1.52 -22.91 -5.82
N GLU A 36 0.57 -22.52 -6.66
CA GLU A 36 0.89 -21.82 -7.92
C GLU A 36 1.42 -20.39 -7.68
N VAL A 37 0.95 -19.70 -6.63
CA VAL A 37 1.47 -18.39 -6.24
C VAL A 37 2.93 -18.49 -5.77
N ILE A 38 3.27 -19.47 -4.94
CA ILE A 38 4.64 -19.66 -4.45
C ILE A 38 5.56 -20.12 -5.58
N ARG A 39 5.07 -20.99 -6.48
CA ARG A 39 5.80 -21.37 -7.69
C ARG A 39 6.13 -20.17 -8.56
N HIS A 40 5.18 -19.25 -8.76
CA HIS A 40 5.43 -17.99 -9.48
C HIS A 40 6.58 -17.19 -8.84
N GLY A 41 6.61 -17.12 -7.50
CA GLY A 41 7.69 -16.48 -6.76
C GLY A 41 9.06 -17.16 -6.92
N ILE A 42 9.09 -18.50 -6.91
CA ILE A 42 10.34 -19.28 -7.00
C ILE A 42 10.92 -19.28 -8.41
N PHE A 43 10.10 -19.57 -9.42
CA PHE A 43 10.58 -19.78 -10.79
C PHE A 43 10.67 -18.48 -11.60
N ARG A 44 9.98 -17.41 -11.16
CA ARG A 44 10.07 -16.04 -11.72
C ARG A 44 9.90 -15.96 -13.25
N LYS A 45 9.13 -16.88 -13.86
CA LYS A 45 8.93 -16.84 -15.31
C LYS A 45 7.89 -15.77 -15.66
N PRO A 46 8.19 -14.82 -16.56
CA PRO A 46 7.26 -13.75 -16.93
C PRO A 46 5.90 -14.27 -17.44
N GLU A 47 5.91 -15.35 -18.22
CA GLU A 47 4.72 -16.00 -18.76
C GLU A 47 3.80 -16.64 -17.70
N ASP A 48 4.32 -16.91 -16.50
CA ASP A 48 3.55 -17.58 -15.44
C ASP A 48 2.47 -16.67 -14.86
N LEU A 49 2.65 -15.35 -14.83
CA LEU A 49 1.62 -14.44 -14.30
C LEU A 49 0.36 -14.44 -15.20
N SER A 50 0.54 -14.46 -16.53
CA SER A 50 -0.59 -14.57 -17.46
C SER A 50 -1.34 -15.89 -17.31
N ASN A 51 -0.62 -16.99 -17.09
CA ASN A 51 -1.23 -18.30 -16.85
C ASN A 51 -1.98 -18.34 -15.51
N LEU A 52 -1.35 -17.79 -14.47
CA LEU A 52 -1.91 -17.72 -13.12
C LEU A 52 -3.15 -16.84 -13.06
N LYS A 53 -3.25 -15.80 -13.91
CA LYS A 53 -4.42 -14.91 -13.96
C LYS A 53 -5.75 -15.64 -14.08
N SER A 54 -5.83 -16.64 -14.97
CA SER A 54 -7.06 -17.42 -15.17
C SER A 54 -7.47 -18.23 -13.93
N VAL A 55 -6.50 -18.77 -13.21
CA VAL A 55 -6.69 -19.53 -11.98
C VAL A 55 -7.07 -18.57 -10.84
N TYR A 56 -6.38 -17.44 -10.74
CA TYR A 56 -6.64 -16.39 -9.75
C TYR A 56 -8.02 -15.74 -9.94
N ASP A 57 -8.52 -15.61 -11.18
CA ASP A 57 -9.88 -15.11 -11.44
C ASP A 57 -10.96 -16.05 -10.93
N ARG A 58 -10.73 -17.36 -11.01
CA ARG A 58 -11.64 -18.34 -10.40
C ARG A 58 -11.55 -18.29 -8.88
N PHE A 59 -10.37 -18.04 -8.33
CA PHE A 59 -10.16 -17.82 -6.91
C PHE A 59 -10.94 -16.61 -6.39
N LEU A 60 -10.79 -15.44 -7.00
CA LEU A 60 -11.51 -14.24 -6.58
C LEU A 60 -13.03 -14.40 -6.61
N LYS A 61 -13.57 -15.13 -7.60
CA LYS A 61 -15.01 -15.37 -7.75
C LYS A 61 -15.58 -16.34 -6.71
N ARG A 62 -14.77 -17.26 -6.18
CA ARG A 62 -15.24 -18.37 -5.33
C ARG A 62 -14.87 -18.21 -3.86
N THR A 63 -13.84 -17.42 -3.57
CA THR A 63 -13.24 -17.36 -2.24
C THR A 63 -13.57 -16.04 -1.56
N PRO A 64 -14.28 -16.07 -0.41
CA PRO A 64 -14.55 -14.88 0.40
C PRO A 64 -13.27 -14.16 0.82
N ILE A 65 -13.38 -12.85 1.07
CA ILE A 65 -12.25 -11.99 1.44
C ILE A 65 -11.41 -12.54 2.60
N ASP A 66 -12.03 -13.06 3.65
CA ASP A 66 -11.31 -13.57 4.83
C ASP A 66 -10.44 -14.78 4.47
N ASP A 67 -10.91 -15.63 3.57
CA ASP A 67 -10.15 -16.78 3.10
C ASP A 67 -9.00 -16.37 2.19
N ARG A 68 -9.20 -15.32 1.38
CA ARG A 68 -8.10 -14.72 0.60
C ARG A 68 -7.02 -14.15 1.52
N LYS A 69 -7.39 -13.47 2.60
CA LYS A 69 -6.47 -12.98 3.63
C LYS A 69 -5.72 -14.13 4.31
N ARG A 70 -6.37 -15.26 4.58
CA ARG A 70 -5.72 -16.45 5.16
C ARG A 70 -4.66 -17.04 4.22
N ILE A 71 -4.94 -17.09 2.92
CA ILE A 71 -3.96 -17.57 1.91
C ILE A 71 -2.83 -16.57 1.74
N TYR A 72 -3.14 -15.27 1.68
CA TYR A 72 -2.12 -14.22 1.67
C TYR A 72 -1.16 -14.34 2.85
N ALA A 73 -1.68 -14.52 4.07
CA ALA A 73 -0.87 -14.72 5.27
C ALA A 73 0.04 -15.97 5.17
N ALA A 74 -0.44 -17.06 4.57
CA ALA A 74 0.38 -18.24 4.31
C ALA A 74 1.49 -17.98 3.28
N VAL A 75 1.25 -17.11 2.30
CA VAL A 75 2.28 -16.66 1.34
C VAL A 75 3.34 -15.81 2.04
N VAL A 76 2.94 -14.87 2.90
CA VAL A 76 3.89 -14.09 3.72
C VAL A 76 4.79 -15.01 4.56
N GLU A 77 4.20 -16.00 5.22
CA GLU A 77 4.91 -17.01 6.03
C GLU A 77 5.96 -17.77 5.18
N LEU A 78 5.55 -18.25 4.00
CA LEU A 78 6.44 -18.97 3.09
C LEU A 78 7.53 -18.10 2.48
N VAL A 79 7.24 -16.85 2.08
CA VAL A 79 8.25 -15.92 1.58
C VAL A 79 9.26 -15.58 2.67
N GLY A 80 8.81 -15.42 3.92
CA GLY A 80 9.71 -15.24 5.06
C GLY A 80 10.67 -16.43 5.25
N PHE A 81 10.18 -17.66 5.05
CA PHE A 81 11.00 -18.88 5.13
C PHE A 81 11.94 -19.06 3.93
N LEU A 82 11.48 -18.76 2.72
CA LEU A 82 12.22 -18.97 1.47
C LEU A 82 13.17 -17.81 1.14
N GLY A 83 12.99 -16.65 1.78
CA GLY A 83 13.79 -15.44 1.59
C GLY A 83 13.23 -14.49 0.52
N GLY A 84 13.78 -13.28 0.52
CA GLY A 84 13.34 -12.16 -0.33
C GLY A 84 13.40 -12.43 -1.84
N ALA A 85 14.14 -13.46 -2.24
CA ALA A 85 14.14 -13.97 -3.61
C ALA A 85 12.74 -14.32 -4.12
N THR A 86 11.84 -14.67 -3.21
CA THR A 86 10.50 -15.14 -3.54
C THR A 86 9.44 -14.06 -3.44
N ALA A 87 9.80 -12.79 -3.21
CA ALA A 87 8.84 -11.68 -3.08
C ALA A 87 7.92 -11.49 -4.30
N VAL A 88 8.32 -11.97 -5.48
CA VAL A 88 7.45 -12.03 -6.68
C VAL A 88 6.17 -12.84 -6.44
N ALA A 89 6.12 -13.71 -5.43
CA ALA A 89 4.90 -14.38 -4.97
C ALA A 89 3.80 -13.41 -4.49
N PHE A 90 4.11 -12.15 -4.19
CA PHE A 90 3.10 -11.15 -3.85
C PHE A 90 2.39 -10.56 -5.08
N ASN A 91 2.95 -10.71 -6.29
CA ASN A 91 2.40 -10.15 -7.52
C ASN A 91 0.93 -10.51 -7.79
N PRO A 92 0.47 -11.77 -7.59
CA PRO A 92 -0.94 -12.10 -7.82
C PRO A 92 -1.88 -11.30 -6.91
N PHE A 93 -1.50 -11.07 -5.67
CA PHE A 93 -2.30 -10.27 -4.73
C PHE A 93 -2.21 -8.77 -5.05
N MET A 94 -1.02 -8.25 -5.32
CA MET A 94 -0.79 -6.85 -5.65
C MET A 94 -1.44 -6.44 -6.98
N LEU A 95 -1.38 -7.30 -8.00
CA LEU A 95 -1.76 -6.96 -9.37
C LEU A 95 -3.17 -7.44 -9.73
N LEU A 96 -3.63 -8.55 -9.15
CA LEU A 96 -4.87 -9.20 -9.57
C LEU A 96 -5.98 -9.19 -8.51
N ASP A 97 -5.69 -8.96 -7.23
CA ASP A 97 -6.74 -8.82 -6.21
C ASP A 97 -7.46 -7.47 -6.34
N THR A 98 -8.62 -7.38 -5.69
CA THR A 98 -9.46 -6.17 -5.70
C THR A 98 -9.70 -5.63 -4.30
N ASP A 99 -9.42 -6.42 -3.25
CA ASP A 99 -9.54 -5.94 -1.87
C ASP A 99 -8.45 -4.93 -1.55
N LEU A 100 -8.85 -3.78 -1.02
CA LEU A 100 -7.95 -2.68 -0.67
C LEU A 100 -6.84 -3.15 0.26
N GLY A 101 -7.20 -3.87 1.32
CA GLY A 101 -6.27 -4.33 2.35
C GLY A 101 -5.24 -5.30 1.79
N ILE A 102 -5.69 -6.33 1.05
CA ILE A 102 -4.80 -7.30 0.40
C ILE A 102 -3.84 -6.60 -0.57
N VAL A 103 -4.36 -5.76 -1.48
CA VAL A 103 -3.54 -5.11 -2.52
C VAL A 103 -2.50 -4.18 -1.90
N SER A 104 -2.89 -3.33 -0.94
CA SER A 104 -1.97 -2.39 -0.31
C SER A 104 -0.90 -3.11 0.51
N THR A 105 -1.27 -4.18 1.24
CA THR A 105 -0.31 -4.95 2.05
C THR A 105 0.65 -5.74 1.15
N ALA A 106 0.16 -6.36 0.07
CA ALA A 106 1.00 -7.03 -0.92
C ALA A 106 2.01 -6.08 -1.58
N THR A 107 1.60 -4.82 -1.81
CA THR A 107 2.49 -3.78 -2.33
C THR A 107 3.61 -3.47 -1.33
N ILE A 108 3.26 -3.29 -0.05
CA ILE A 108 4.22 -3.02 1.02
C ILE A 108 5.20 -4.20 1.17
N ASP A 109 4.70 -5.43 1.18
CA ASP A 109 5.51 -6.63 1.38
C ASP A 109 6.42 -6.90 0.18
N TYR A 110 5.94 -6.69 -1.06
CA TYR A 110 6.77 -6.77 -2.26
C TYR A 110 7.92 -5.78 -2.22
N ALA A 111 7.65 -4.52 -1.89
CA ALA A 111 8.67 -3.48 -1.81
C ALA A 111 9.65 -3.70 -0.65
N SER A 112 9.14 -4.16 0.49
CA SER A 112 9.92 -4.29 1.73
C SER A 112 10.74 -5.57 1.78
N LEU A 113 10.25 -6.68 1.21
CA LEU A 113 10.91 -7.99 1.36
C LEU A 113 11.70 -8.40 0.12
N GLY A 114 11.47 -7.76 -1.03
CA GLY A 114 12.16 -8.08 -2.27
C GLY A 114 13.68 -7.90 -2.16
N GLU A 115 14.42 -8.86 -2.71
CA GLU A 115 15.87 -8.72 -2.88
C GLU A 115 16.24 -7.45 -3.66
N LEU A 116 17.38 -6.88 -3.29
CA LEU A 116 18.05 -5.85 -4.07
C LEU A 116 18.43 -6.40 -5.43
N ILE A 117 18.17 -5.61 -6.47
CA ILE A 117 18.68 -5.86 -7.81
C ILE A 117 19.82 -4.86 -8.00
N ASP A 118 21.00 -5.37 -8.32
CA ASP A 118 22.24 -4.59 -8.47
C ASP A 118 22.57 -3.68 -7.26
N GLY A 119 22.14 -4.10 -6.06
CA GLY A 119 22.37 -3.36 -4.82
C GLY A 119 21.50 -2.12 -4.63
N ASP A 120 20.52 -1.87 -5.51
CA ASP A 120 19.69 -0.66 -5.45
C ASP A 120 18.39 -0.86 -4.62
N PRO A 121 18.23 -0.16 -3.47
CA PRO A 121 17.05 -0.27 -2.61
C PRO A 121 15.76 0.26 -3.25
N MET A 122 15.85 1.06 -4.30
CA MET A 122 14.70 1.66 -4.98
C MET A 122 14.24 0.86 -6.20
N THR A 123 14.84 -0.30 -6.49
CA THR A 123 14.41 -1.11 -7.64
C THR A 123 12.98 -1.61 -7.48
N ARG A 124 12.59 -2.18 -6.33
CA ARG A 124 11.21 -2.67 -6.14
C ARG A 124 10.16 -1.55 -6.15
N PRO A 125 10.35 -0.40 -5.47
CA PRO A 125 9.45 0.73 -5.64
C PRO A 125 9.32 1.22 -7.08
N ARG A 126 10.44 1.32 -7.84
CA ARG A 126 10.40 1.71 -9.25
C ARG A 126 9.68 0.69 -10.11
N ASP A 127 9.88 -0.61 -9.86
CA ASP A 127 9.17 -1.69 -10.55
C ASP A 127 7.65 -1.55 -10.36
N ILE A 128 7.19 -1.30 -9.13
CA ILE A 128 5.76 -1.09 -8.85
C ILE A 128 5.23 0.14 -9.59
N VAL A 129 5.96 1.26 -9.56
CA VAL A 129 5.56 2.48 -10.28
C VAL A 129 5.46 2.23 -11.79
N ASN A 130 6.43 1.52 -12.37
CA ASN A 130 6.37 1.10 -13.78
C ASN A 130 5.15 0.21 -14.07
N MET A 131 4.81 -0.72 -13.15
CA MET A 131 3.60 -1.54 -13.29
C MET A 131 2.32 -0.69 -13.28
N ILE A 132 2.23 0.31 -12.39
CA ILE A 132 1.10 1.25 -12.35
C ILE A 132 1.00 2.03 -13.66
N THR A 133 2.10 2.62 -14.12
CA THR A 133 2.13 3.43 -15.36
C THR A 133 1.74 2.60 -16.60
N ASN A 134 2.04 1.30 -16.59
CA ASN A 134 1.65 0.38 -17.66
C ASN A 134 0.20 -0.16 -17.53
N GLY A 135 -0.57 0.25 -16.53
CA GLY A 135 -1.95 -0.20 -16.32
C GLY A 135 -2.06 -1.67 -15.92
N THR A 136 -1.01 -2.25 -15.31
CA THR A 136 -0.98 -3.67 -14.95
C THR A 136 -1.89 -4.02 -13.76
N PRO A 137 -1.90 -3.28 -12.64
CA PRO A 137 -2.74 -3.62 -11.49
C PRO A 137 -4.22 -3.40 -11.78
N ARG A 138 -5.08 -4.28 -11.25
CA ARG A 138 -6.54 -4.09 -11.29
C ARG A 138 -7.04 -2.96 -10.40
N ASN A 139 -6.32 -2.70 -9.31
CA ASN A 139 -6.62 -1.61 -8.38
C ASN A 139 -5.37 -0.74 -8.20
N PRO A 140 -5.02 0.09 -9.20
CA PRO A 140 -3.79 0.91 -9.16
C PRO A 140 -3.80 1.89 -7.97
N ALA A 141 -4.98 2.39 -7.59
CA ALA A 141 -5.15 3.25 -6.43
C ALA A 141 -4.75 2.59 -5.10
N ALA A 142 -5.11 1.33 -4.89
CA ALA A 142 -4.68 0.58 -3.70
C ALA A 142 -3.17 0.35 -3.67
N VAL A 143 -2.55 0.13 -4.84
CA VAL A 143 -1.08 0.02 -4.97
C VAL A 143 -0.41 1.35 -4.65
N VAL A 144 -0.93 2.48 -5.16
CA VAL A 144 -0.44 3.83 -4.80
C VAL A 144 -0.54 4.06 -3.30
N GLY A 145 -1.67 3.72 -2.67
CA GLY A 145 -1.84 3.81 -1.22
C GLY A 145 -0.84 2.93 -0.44
N GLY A 146 -0.55 1.74 -0.94
CA GLY A 146 0.48 0.84 -0.40
C GLY A 146 1.89 1.44 -0.48
N LEU A 147 2.24 2.06 -1.61
CA LEU A 147 3.51 2.77 -1.78
C LEU A 147 3.65 3.96 -0.82
N LEU A 148 2.61 4.78 -0.68
CA LEU A 148 2.60 5.89 0.29
C LEU A 148 2.73 5.37 1.73
N SER A 149 2.11 4.24 2.03
CA SER A 149 2.19 3.58 3.34
C SER A 149 3.58 3.08 3.71
N LEU A 150 4.53 3.03 2.76
CA LEU A 150 5.93 2.76 3.08
C LEU A 150 6.58 3.88 3.91
N GLY A 151 6.09 5.12 3.77
CA GLY A 151 6.58 6.26 4.54
C GLY A 151 7.99 6.72 4.17
N ASP A 152 8.46 6.42 2.96
CA ASP A 152 9.79 6.79 2.48
C ASP A 152 9.69 8.00 1.51
N PRO A 153 10.44 9.09 1.73
CA PRO A 153 10.38 10.27 0.88
C PRO A 153 10.80 10.00 -0.58
N ARG A 154 11.71 9.05 -0.82
CA ARG A 154 12.10 8.64 -2.18
C ARG A 154 10.94 7.98 -2.91
N VAL A 155 10.15 7.16 -2.20
CA VAL A 155 8.94 6.55 -2.75
C VAL A 155 7.86 7.59 -3.00
N CYS A 156 7.64 8.51 -2.05
CA CYS A 156 6.67 9.61 -2.23
C CYS A 156 7.00 10.45 -3.48
N ALA A 157 8.29 10.72 -3.73
CA ALA A 157 8.74 11.42 -4.92
C ALA A 157 8.46 10.65 -6.23
N LEU A 158 8.58 9.32 -6.22
CA LEU A 158 8.22 8.48 -7.39
C LEU A 158 6.71 8.46 -7.65
N VAL A 159 5.90 8.53 -6.60
CA VAL A 159 4.43 8.50 -6.70
C VAL A 159 3.84 9.87 -7.03
N ALA A 160 4.53 10.96 -6.69
CA ALA A 160 4.03 12.33 -6.89
C ALA A 160 3.52 12.61 -8.31
N PRO A 161 4.20 12.21 -9.41
CA PRO A 161 3.68 12.41 -10.76
C PRO A 161 2.37 11.65 -11.04
N ILE A 162 2.15 10.48 -10.43
CA ILE A 162 0.97 9.65 -10.65
C ILE A 162 -0.30 10.34 -10.13
N ARG A 163 -0.20 11.17 -9.08
CA ARG A 163 -1.35 11.79 -8.42
C ARG A 163 -2.22 12.63 -9.37
N HIS A 164 -1.62 13.21 -10.41
CA HIS A 164 -2.31 14.03 -11.39
C HIS A 164 -3.10 13.23 -12.44
N HIS A 165 -2.93 11.91 -12.46
CA HIS A 165 -3.61 11.01 -13.39
C HIS A 165 -4.73 10.19 -12.74
N LEU A 166 -4.86 10.25 -11.41
CA LEU A 166 -5.87 9.52 -10.67
C LEU A 166 -7.25 10.17 -10.85
N GLN A 167 -8.26 9.33 -11.07
CA GLN A 167 -9.66 9.74 -11.09
C GLN A 167 -10.20 9.90 -9.67
N GLU A 168 -11.30 10.64 -9.49
CA GLU A 168 -11.90 10.90 -8.18
C GLU A 168 -12.11 9.62 -7.33
N SER A 169 -12.67 8.56 -7.91
CA SER A 169 -12.87 7.27 -7.22
C SER A 169 -11.56 6.57 -6.81
N GLU A 170 -10.49 6.80 -7.58
CA GLU A 170 -9.16 6.28 -7.26
C GLU A 170 -8.54 7.08 -6.12
N ILE A 171 -8.73 8.41 -6.11
CA ILE A 171 -8.27 9.27 -5.01
C ILE A 171 -9.00 8.92 -3.71
N GLU A 172 -10.31 8.68 -3.77
CA GLU A 172 -11.07 8.14 -2.64
C GLU A 172 -10.45 6.83 -2.14
N THR A 173 -10.09 5.92 -3.05
CA THR A 173 -9.45 4.66 -2.69
C THR A 173 -8.08 4.87 -2.03
N VAL A 174 -7.21 5.71 -2.60
CA VAL A 174 -5.91 6.07 -2.00
C VAL A 174 -6.10 6.64 -0.59
N SER A 175 -7.08 7.52 -0.39
CA SER A 175 -7.39 8.13 0.92
C SER A 175 -7.77 7.11 1.99
N LYS A 176 -8.26 5.93 1.60
CA LYS A 176 -8.68 4.87 2.53
C LYS A 176 -7.54 3.93 2.93
N VAL A 177 -6.37 4.01 2.29
CA VAL A 177 -5.20 3.19 2.63
C VAL A 177 -4.35 3.90 3.68
N TYR A 178 -4.25 3.31 4.87
CA TYR A 178 -3.39 3.80 5.95
C TYR A 178 -2.99 2.66 6.89
N THR A 179 -1.83 2.81 7.55
CA THR A 179 -1.25 1.80 8.45
C THR A 179 -1.43 2.13 9.94
N GLY A 180 -1.99 3.30 10.26
CA GLY A 180 -2.02 3.84 11.62
C GLY A 180 -0.70 4.48 12.06
N ILE A 181 0.32 4.48 11.20
CA ILE A 181 1.57 5.23 11.38
C ILE A 181 1.52 6.47 10.50
N THR A 182 1.81 7.63 11.08
CA THR A 182 1.87 8.89 10.35
C THR A 182 3.32 9.19 9.99
N TYR A 183 3.58 9.35 8.70
CA TYR A 183 4.89 9.69 8.18
C TYR A 183 4.92 11.14 7.71
N LYS A 184 5.98 11.87 8.06
CA LYS A 184 6.18 13.26 7.65
C LYS A 184 6.05 13.43 6.13
N CYS A 185 6.76 12.61 5.36
CA CYS A 185 6.79 12.71 3.89
C CYS A 185 5.40 12.47 3.25
N VAL A 186 4.57 11.63 3.85
CA VAL A 186 3.21 11.36 3.36
C VAL A 186 2.28 12.54 3.70
N VAL A 187 2.43 13.13 4.88
CA VAL A 187 1.72 14.38 5.21
C VAL A 187 2.11 15.50 4.24
N ASP A 188 3.40 15.67 3.97
CA ASP A 188 3.88 16.64 2.98
C ASP A 188 3.31 16.37 1.59
N PHE A 189 3.26 15.11 1.16
CA PHE A 189 2.66 14.70 -0.11
C PHE A 189 1.20 15.15 -0.24
N TYR A 190 0.37 14.91 0.78
CA TYR A 190 -1.04 15.32 0.76
C TYR A 190 -1.19 16.85 0.82
N LEU A 191 -0.34 17.54 1.60
CA LEU A 191 -0.36 19.00 1.65
C LEU A 191 0.04 19.62 0.30
N ASP A 192 1.06 19.09 -0.37
CA ASP A 192 1.46 19.51 -1.72
C ASP A 192 0.30 19.30 -2.70
N TRP A 193 -0.37 18.14 -2.62
CA TRP A 193 -1.49 17.82 -3.49
C TRP A 193 -2.67 18.79 -3.28
N LEU A 194 -3.04 19.08 -2.04
CA LEU A 194 -4.11 20.06 -1.73
C LEU A 194 -3.79 21.47 -2.24
N GLN A 195 -2.51 21.87 -2.20
CA GLN A 195 -2.08 23.18 -2.69
C GLN A 195 -2.16 23.31 -4.22
N ASP A 196 -2.04 22.19 -4.94
CA ASP A 196 -2.17 22.14 -6.40
C ASP A 196 -3.64 22.16 -6.87
N LEU A 197 -4.59 21.67 -6.06
CA LEU A 197 -5.99 21.39 -6.43
C LEU A 197 -6.94 22.61 -6.45
N ARG A 198 -6.46 23.81 -6.81
CA ARG A 198 -7.11 25.12 -6.56
C ARG A 198 -8.59 25.33 -6.98
N SER A 199 -9.27 24.38 -7.62
CA SER A 199 -10.65 24.54 -8.09
C SER A 199 -11.49 23.25 -8.24
N ASP A 200 -10.98 22.07 -7.86
CA ASP A 200 -11.75 20.81 -7.95
C ASP A 200 -12.24 20.36 -6.57
N GLU A 201 -13.48 20.74 -6.22
CA GLU A 201 -14.03 20.56 -4.87
C GLU A 201 -14.21 19.08 -4.47
N GLY A 202 -14.57 18.20 -5.41
CA GLY A 202 -14.76 16.76 -5.15
C GLY A 202 -13.43 16.08 -4.84
N ILE A 203 -12.43 16.31 -5.71
CA ILE A 203 -11.08 15.78 -5.51
C ILE A 203 -10.44 16.36 -4.23
N PHE A 204 -10.60 17.67 -4.00
CA PHE A 204 -10.08 18.34 -2.81
C PHE A 204 -10.59 17.67 -1.52
N GLY A 205 -11.89 17.36 -1.46
CA GLY A 205 -12.50 16.67 -0.33
C GLY A 205 -11.87 15.31 -0.04
N HIS A 206 -11.64 14.49 -1.08
CA HIS A 206 -11.01 13.17 -0.92
C HIS A 206 -9.55 13.24 -0.48
N VAL A 207 -8.77 14.18 -1.03
CA VAL A 207 -7.38 14.39 -0.62
C VAL A 207 -7.30 14.89 0.83
N ALA A 208 -8.20 15.82 1.22
CA ALA A 208 -8.30 16.31 2.59
C ALA A 208 -8.72 15.19 3.56
N ALA A 209 -9.62 14.29 3.15
CA ALA A 209 -9.99 13.12 3.94
C ALA A 209 -8.81 12.16 4.17
N GLY A 210 -7.94 11.97 3.17
CA GLY A 210 -6.70 11.21 3.33
C GLY A 210 -5.79 11.83 4.39
N LEU A 211 -5.55 13.15 4.30
CA LEU A 211 -4.75 13.88 5.27
C LEU A 211 -5.36 13.87 6.68
N TYR A 212 -6.68 14.01 6.80
CA TYR A 212 -7.41 13.88 8.06
C TYR A 212 -7.17 12.53 8.72
N ARG A 213 -7.25 11.42 7.96
CA ARG A 213 -7.02 10.06 8.50
C ARG A 213 -5.60 9.88 9.03
N LEU A 214 -4.61 10.49 8.40
CA LEU A 214 -3.22 10.46 8.89
C LEU A 214 -3.09 11.09 10.28
N GLY A 215 -3.89 12.11 10.61
CA GLY A 215 -3.93 12.69 11.95
C GLY A 215 -4.82 11.88 12.91
N ASN A 216 -6.06 11.62 12.50
CA ASN A 216 -7.12 11.10 13.37
C ASN A 216 -7.03 9.59 13.65
N SER A 217 -6.55 8.81 12.69
CA SER A 217 -6.40 7.35 12.83
C SER A 217 -4.98 6.93 13.20
N ARG A 218 -4.15 7.87 13.67
CA ARG A 218 -2.81 7.59 14.16
C ARG A 218 -2.88 6.75 15.44
N ILE A 219 -2.23 5.59 15.40
CA ILE A 219 -2.08 4.68 16.55
C ILE A 219 -0.68 4.84 17.17
N ALA A 220 0.33 5.13 16.34
CA ALA A 220 1.69 5.35 16.82
C ALA A 220 1.79 6.66 17.64
N PRO A 221 2.56 6.67 18.76
CA PRO A 221 2.65 7.84 19.62
C PRO A 221 3.43 9.00 18.98
N SER A 222 4.22 8.74 17.93
CA SER A 222 5.07 9.72 17.26
C SER A 222 4.84 9.74 15.75
N ILE A 223 5.26 10.84 15.13
CA ILE A 223 5.35 10.98 13.68
C ILE A 223 6.72 10.47 13.24
N VAL A 224 6.76 9.72 12.14
CA VAL A 224 7.98 9.10 11.64
C VAL A 224 8.55 9.91 10.48
N ASP A 225 9.84 10.20 10.51
CA ASP A 225 10.59 10.85 9.43
C ASP A 225 11.88 10.08 9.12
N GLY A 226 12.29 9.98 7.86
CA GLY A 226 13.55 9.33 7.48
C GLY A 226 13.41 8.33 6.34
N LEU A 227 14.51 7.63 6.07
CA LEU A 227 14.57 6.63 5.00
C LEU A 227 14.24 5.24 5.54
N ARG A 228 13.42 4.51 4.80
CA ARG A 228 13.14 3.11 5.06
C ARG A 228 14.26 2.25 4.49
N PRO A 229 14.77 1.25 5.24
CA PRO A 229 15.66 0.26 4.66
C PRO A 229 14.88 -0.66 3.72
N PHE A 230 15.46 -0.92 2.55
CA PHE A 230 14.99 -1.92 1.60
C PHE A 230 16.16 -2.85 1.27
N PRO A 231 15.99 -4.19 1.34
CA PRO A 231 14.89 -4.86 2.02
C PRO A 231 14.84 -4.51 3.51
N PHE A 232 13.71 -4.75 4.14
CA PHE A 232 13.53 -4.64 5.58
C PHE A 232 13.97 -5.96 6.22
N ASN A 233 15.12 -5.95 6.88
CA ASN A 233 15.68 -7.05 7.64
C ASN A 233 15.92 -6.61 9.08
N ASP A 234 15.53 -7.46 10.04
CA ASP A 234 15.63 -7.17 11.49
C ASP A 234 17.08 -6.97 11.97
N SER A 235 18.06 -7.45 11.20
CA SER A 235 19.49 -7.36 11.52
C SER A 235 20.20 -6.29 10.69
N ALA A 236 20.07 -5.03 11.11
CA ALA A 236 20.97 -3.88 10.88
C ALA A 236 21.19 -3.35 9.44
N ALA A 237 20.86 -2.06 9.22
CA ALA A 237 21.84 -0.96 9.09
C ALA A 237 21.14 0.35 8.64
N GLN A 238 21.40 1.45 9.36
CA GLN A 238 21.08 2.84 8.97
C GLN A 238 19.64 3.14 8.53
N SER A 239 18.63 2.75 9.30
CA SER A 239 17.38 3.51 9.21
C SER A 239 17.68 4.91 9.77
N SER A 240 17.63 5.95 8.92
CA SER A 240 17.73 7.36 9.36
C SER A 240 16.42 7.85 9.98
N VAL A 241 15.66 6.89 10.54
CA VAL A 241 14.31 7.06 11.02
C VAL A 241 14.38 7.79 12.36
N ARG A 242 13.67 8.91 12.42
CA ARG A 242 13.52 9.78 13.56
C ARG A 242 12.05 9.82 13.95
N ALA A 243 11.82 9.74 15.26
CA ALA A 243 10.52 10.03 15.84
C ALA A 243 10.42 11.53 16.10
N ILE A 244 9.34 12.15 15.64
CA ILE A 244 8.99 13.55 15.88
C ILE A 244 7.78 13.55 16.81
N GLU A 245 7.84 14.39 17.83
CA GLU A 245 6.73 14.59 18.75
C GLU A 245 5.54 15.24 17.98
N PRO A 246 4.30 14.74 18.15
CA PRO A 246 3.16 15.20 17.37
C PRO A 246 2.88 16.70 17.43
N SER A 247 3.00 17.35 18.59
CA SER A 247 2.77 18.80 18.72
C SER A 247 3.83 19.63 17.97
N HIS A 248 5.11 19.28 18.08
CA HIS A 248 6.19 19.90 17.31
C HIS A 248 5.98 19.72 15.80
N PHE A 249 5.54 18.53 15.38
CA PHE A 249 5.21 18.30 13.98
C PHE A 249 4.02 19.15 13.52
N ALA A 250 2.94 19.20 14.33
CA ALA A 250 1.76 20.01 14.04
C ALA A 250 2.10 21.50 13.89
N GLU A 251 2.92 22.05 14.78
CA GLU A 251 3.44 23.41 14.68
C GLU A 251 4.17 23.64 13.34
N SER A 252 5.01 22.68 12.93
CA SER A 252 5.79 22.78 11.69
C SER A 252 4.93 22.83 10.41
N ILE A 253 3.77 22.16 10.39
CA ILE A 253 2.85 22.16 9.24
C ILE A 253 1.71 23.20 9.36
N SER A 254 1.54 23.82 10.54
CA SER A 254 0.46 24.76 10.82
C SER A 254 0.34 25.92 9.83
N PRO A 255 1.43 26.55 9.32
CA PRO A 255 1.28 27.64 8.36
C PRO A 255 0.62 27.19 7.05
N ARG A 256 0.93 25.96 6.60
CA ARG A 256 0.36 25.39 5.38
C ARG A 256 -1.12 25.04 5.58
N LEU A 257 -1.47 24.45 6.72
CA LEU A 257 -2.85 24.12 7.05
C LEU A 257 -3.74 25.37 7.15
N TYR A 258 -3.26 26.42 7.84
CA TYR A 258 -4.02 27.68 7.94
C TYR A 258 -4.13 28.41 6.60
N ALA A 259 -3.13 28.31 5.73
CA ALA A 259 -3.23 28.83 4.37
C ALA A 259 -4.28 28.07 3.54
N LEU A 260 -4.38 26.75 3.70
CA LEU A 260 -5.44 25.96 3.07
C LEU A 260 -6.83 26.36 3.60
N GLU A 261 -7.00 26.45 4.91
CA GLU A 261 -8.27 26.86 5.55
C GLU A 261 -8.76 28.24 5.09
N ALA A 262 -7.83 29.20 4.97
CA ALA A 262 -8.16 30.56 4.54
C ALA A 262 -8.64 30.62 3.08
N ASN A 263 -8.11 29.74 2.22
CA ASN A 263 -8.44 29.71 0.80
C ASN A 263 -9.60 28.75 0.45
N GLU A 264 -9.98 27.88 1.38
CA GLU A 264 -11.06 26.91 1.19
C GLU A 264 -12.43 27.58 1.14
N ARG A 265 -13.25 27.19 0.16
CA ARG A 265 -14.66 27.60 0.05
C ARG A 265 -15.55 26.73 0.92
N ALA A 266 -16.72 27.24 1.30
CA ALA A 266 -17.72 26.40 1.95
C ALA A 266 -18.29 25.37 0.96
N PRO A 267 -18.58 24.12 1.39
CA PRO A 267 -18.38 23.58 2.74
C PRO A 267 -16.91 23.29 3.06
N LYS A 268 -16.47 23.65 4.28
CA LYS A 268 -15.07 23.53 4.70
C LYS A 268 -14.76 22.18 5.36
N VAL A 269 -13.74 21.49 4.85
CA VAL A 269 -13.19 20.24 5.39
C VAL A 269 -11.83 20.42 6.08
N ILE A 270 -11.03 21.43 5.70
CA ILE A 270 -9.69 21.68 6.31
C ILE A 270 -9.75 21.92 7.83
N PRO A 271 -10.77 22.57 8.42
CA PRO A 271 -10.87 22.68 9.88
C PRO A 271 -10.82 21.32 10.61
N HIS A 272 -11.41 20.28 10.03
CA HIS A 272 -11.37 18.93 10.59
C HIS A 272 -9.96 18.33 10.51
N VAL A 273 -9.24 18.61 9.43
CA VAL A 273 -7.82 18.24 9.28
C VAL A 273 -6.98 18.91 10.36
N ILE A 274 -7.16 20.22 10.57
CA ILE A 274 -6.43 20.99 11.60
C ILE A 274 -6.64 20.36 12.98
N MET A 275 -7.89 20.05 13.34
CA MET A 275 -8.22 19.40 14.61
C MET A 275 -7.59 18.00 14.74
N ALA A 276 -7.53 17.22 13.65
CA ALA A 276 -6.93 15.89 13.65
C ALA A 276 -5.42 15.90 13.94
N PHE A 277 -4.74 17.02 13.73
CA PHE A 277 -3.34 17.23 14.12
C PHE A 277 -3.18 17.92 15.48
N GLY A 278 -4.27 18.13 16.24
CA GLY A 278 -4.23 18.72 17.58
C GLY A 278 -4.14 20.24 17.59
N LEU A 279 -4.43 20.90 16.46
CA LEU A 279 -4.44 22.36 16.34
C LEU A 279 -5.88 22.91 16.41
N THR A 280 -5.99 24.21 16.64
CA THR A 280 -7.29 24.93 16.63
C THR A 280 -7.51 25.61 15.28
N PRO A 281 -8.64 25.36 14.58
CA PRO A 281 -9.02 26.08 13.35
C PRO A 281 -9.19 27.59 13.58
N LYS A 282 -8.92 28.41 12.57
CA LYS A 282 -9.13 29.88 12.66
C LYS A 282 -10.56 30.29 12.30
N SER A 283 -11.21 29.51 11.45
CA SER A 283 -12.60 29.74 11.05
C SER A 283 -13.58 29.20 12.09
N SER A 284 -14.73 29.85 12.27
CA SER A 284 -15.74 29.40 13.23
C SER A 284 -16.63 28.30 12.61
N PRO A 285 -17.18 27.37 13.41
CA PRO A 285 -18.01 26.27 12.92
C PRO A 285 -19.19 26.71 12.03
N GLU A 286 -19.77 27.88 12.29
CA GLU A 286 -20.88 28.43 11.51
C GLU A 286 -20.48 28.75 10.06
N SER A 287 -19.19 29.01 9.81
CA SER A 287 -18.65 29.31 8.48
C SER A 287 -18.31 28.06 7.67
N TRP A 288 -18.41 26.86 8.25
CA TRP A 288 -18.01 25.62 7.59
C TRP A 288 -19.11 25.02 6.73
N MET A 289 -20.36 25.41 6.94
CA MET A 289 -21.52 24.93 6.17
C MET A 289 -21.90 25.95 5.10
N MET A 290 -22.52 25.47 4.01
CA MET A 290 -23.22 26.35 3.07
C MET A 290 -24.30 27.13 3.85
N LYS A 291 -24.32 28.46 3.72
CA LYS A 291 -25.49 29.23 4.16
C LYS A 291 -26.66 28.80 3.29
N GLY A 292 -27.64 28.14 3.91
CA GLY A 292 -28.91 27.78 3.27
C GLY A 292 -29.69 28.99 2.80
#